data_AF-A0A1V5HAF6-F1
#
_entry.id   AF-A0A1V5HAF6-F1
#
_cell.length_a   1.000
_cell.length_b   1.000
_cell.length_c   1.000
_cell.angle_alpha   90.00
_cell.angle_beta   90.00
_cell.angle_gamma   90.00
#
_symmetry.space_group_name_H-M   'P 1'
#
loop_
_entity.id
_entity.type
_entity.pdbx_description
1 polymer ?
#
loop_
_entity_poly.entity_id
_entity_poly.type
_entity_poly.pdbx_seq_one_letter_code
_entity_poly.pdbx_strand_id
1 'polypeptide(L)'
;MVLSMMIQEAVPGTAASVGKGKETDPVKNIRLAAGGVLLALAGLIGPAAVGDWQDNFDSYALGGIHGVGGWKGWDNSAAATGFVVDSISRSALQSQQVYGATDSVHEYSGYTSGRWIYTAYQYIPEGFSGTSYFIMLNTYTDVVGPNNWSVQVAFNSSTGLVANEGAGGGSMPYVTGRWVPVRCDINLDTDELDIYYDNALLSSSTWTGGMSGGGALNIGAVDLFANNASSVYYDDLSLLPFTVIPEPAAAAFAALGTLGALRRRRR
;
A
#
# COMPACT_ATOMS: atom_id res chain seq x y z
N MET A 1 -23.73 -55.26 -12.07
CA MET A 1 -24.34 -56.44 -11.42
C MET A 1 -23.25 -56.97 -10.48
N VAL A 2 -23.24 -56.87 -9.15
CA VAL A 2 -24.20 -56.61 -8.02
C VAL A 2 -23.37 -56.04 -6.83
N LEU A 3 -23.81 -55.28 -5.81
CA LEU A 3 -24.89 -54.31 -5.51
C LEU A 3 -24.62 -53.74 -4.07
N SER A 4 -25.32 -52.68 -3.63
CA SER A 4 -25.39 -52.14 -2.24
C SER A 4 -24.14 -51.38 -1.73
N MET A 5 -24.21 -50.14 -1.20
CA MET A 5 -25.04 -49.52 -0.14
C MET A 5 -24.86 -50.11 1.28
N MET A 6 -24.35 -49.31 2.21
CA MET A 6 -25.13 -48.85 3.39
C MET A 6 -24.44 -47.69 4.15
N ILE A 7 -25.20 -47.06 5.04
CA ILE A 7 -24.96 -45.78 5.74
C ILE A 7 -24.98 -46.04 7.27
N GLN A 8 -24.69 -45.02 8.10
CA GLN A 8 -25.00 -44.89 9.55
C GLN A 8 -24.05 -45.65 10.53
N GLU A 9 -23.91 -45.29 11.81
CA GLU A 9 -24.66 -44.39 12.73
C GLU A 9 -23.67 -43.57 13.61
N ALA A 10 -24.19 -42.61 14.41
CA ALA A 10 -23.41 -41.90 15.44
C ALA A 10 -23.49 -42.60 16.82
N VAL A 11 -22.66 -42.17 17.79
CA VAL A 11 -22.71 -42.67 19.18
C VAL A 11 -22.85 -41.50 20.18
N PRO A 12 -23.94 -41.42 20.96
CA PRO A 12 -24.12 -40.43 22.03
C PRO A 12 -23.80 -41.01 23.43
N GLY A 13 -23.41 -40.15 24.38
CA GLY A 13 -23.07 -40.51 25.77
C GLY A 13 -23.58 -39.53 26.83
N THR A 14 -24.57 -39.98 27.58
CA THR A 14 -25.22 -39.45 28.82
C THR A 14 -24.25 -39.34 30.03
N ALA A 15 -24.52 -38.71 31.20
CA ALA A 15 -25.66 -37.95 31.75
C ALA A 15 -25.28 -37.13 33.03
N ALA A 16 -26.10 -36.11 33.36
CA ALA A 16 -26.60 -35.65 34.68
C ALA A 16 -25.71 -35.53 35.96
N SER A 17 -25.89 -34.43 36.71
CA SER A 17 -26.77 -34.39 37.91
C SER A 17 -26.95 -32.96 38.50
N VAL A 18 -27.83 -32.81 39.50
CA VAL A 18 -28.34 -31.55 40.06
C VAL A 18 -28.06 -31.44 41.56
N GLY A 19 -27.81 -30.23 42.09
CA GLY A 19 -27.78 -29.96 43.53
C GLY A 19 -28.18 -28.52 43.88
N LYS A 20 -29.14 -28.34 44.82
CA LYS A 20 -29.62 -27.03 45.30
C LYS A 20 -29.19 -26.75 46.74
N GLY A 21 -28.53 -25.61 46.94
CA GLY A 21 -28.79 -24.62 48.01
C GLY A 21 -28.48 -24.93 49.48
N LYS A 22 -27.73 -24.02 50.12
CA LYS A 22 -28.27 -23.19 51.23
C LYS A 22 -27.38 -21.97 51.53
N GLU A 23 -28.00 -21.00 52.20
CA GLU A 23 -27.63 -19.59 52.38
C GLU A 23 -27.27 -19.31 53.85
N THR A 24 -26.22 -18.51 54.10
CA THR A 24 -26.06 -17.70 55.34
C THR A 24 -25.24 -16.44 55.06
N ASP A 25 -25.94 -15.32 54.84
CA ASP A 25 -25.43 -13.95 54.97
C ASP A 25 -25.42 -13.55 56.49
N PRO A 26 -24.88 -12.38 56.98
CA PRO A 26 -25.15 -11.05 56.41
C PRO A 26 -24.18 -9.84 56.69
N VAL A 27 -24.62 -8.67 56.19
CA VAL A 27 -24.33 -7.26 56.58
C VAL A 27 -22.97 -6.60 56.22
N LYS A 28 -22.98 -5.70 55.21
CA LYS A 28 -23.16 -4.24 55.46
C LYS A 28 -23.47 -3.41 54.21
N ASN A 29 -24.45 -2.52 54.36
CA ASN A 29 -25.00 -1.66 53.31
C ASN A 29 -24.13 -0.43 53.02
N ILE A 30 -23.97 -0.08 51.74
CA ILE A 30 -23.86 1.32 51.30
C ILE A 30 -24.84 1.52 50.13
N ARG A 31 -25.69 2.56 50.25
CA ARG A 31 -26.55 3.08 49.17
C ARG A 31 -25.90 4.33 48.57
N LEU A 32 -26.40 4.74 47.39
CA LEU A 32 -26.13 5.93 46.54
C LEU A 32 -25.43 5.55 45.22
N ALA A 33 -25.76 6.11 44.07
CA ALA A 33 -26.95 6.87 43.66
C ALA A 33 -27.08 6.78 42.13
N ALA A 34 -28.28 6.93 41.57
CA ALA A 34 -28.44 6.99 40.12
C ALA A 34 -27.82 8.28 39.56
N GLY A 35 -26.96 8.15 38.55
CA GLY A 35 -26.32 9.28 37.85
C GLY A 35 -26.06 8.87 36.40
N GLY A 36 -27.06 9.08 35.53
CA GLY A 36 -26.92 8.79 34.12
C GLY A 36 -25.97 9.78 33.44
N VAL A 37 -25.02 9.25 32.66
CA VAL A 37 -24.26 10.02 31.67
C VAL A 37 -24.49 9.34 30.33
N LEU A 38 -25.34 9.93 29.49
CA LEU A 38 -25.30 9.65 28.06
C LEU A 38 -23.98 10.22 27.54
N LEU A 39 -23.01 9.35 27.27
CA LEU A 39 -21.88 9.74 26.43
C LEU A 39 -22.37 9.76 24.98
N ALA A 40 -22.70 10.95 24.49
CA ALA A 40 -22.96 11.14 23.07
C ALA A 40 -21.63 10.97 22.32
N LEU A 41 -21.41 9.77 21.75
CA LEU A 41 -20.43 9.60 20.68
C LEU A 41 -20.93 10.40 19.47
N ALA A 42 -20.51 11.65 19.38
CA ALA A 42 -20.47 12.37 18.12
C ALA A 42 -19.40 11.70 17.26
N GLY A 43 -19.76 10.60 16.60
CA GLY A 43 -18.92 9.99 15.59
C GLY A 43 -18.76 10.98 14.44
N LEU A 44 -17.59 11.63 14.37
CA LEU A 44 -17.12 12.10 13.08
C LEU A 44 -16.95 10.85 12.22
N ILE A 45 -17.90 10.63 11.32
CA ILE A 45 -17.68 9.81 10.14
C ILE A 45 -16.67 10.61 9.30
N GLY A 46 -15.39 10.39 9.58
CA GLY A 46 -14.36 10.70 8.60
C GLY A 46 -14.66 9.91 7.31
N PRO A 47 -14.18 10.37 6.15
CA PRO A 47 -14.22 9.54 4.95
C PRO A 47 -13.65 8.16 5.30
N ALA A 48 -14.29 7.10 4.79
CA ALA A 48 -13.77 5.75 4.98
C ALA A 48 -12.30 5.73 4.55
N ALA A 49 -11.43 5.20 5.39
CA ALA A 49 -10.03 5.04 5.02
C ALA A 49 -9.97 4.19 3.75
N VAL A 50 -9.60 4.83 2.64
CA VAL A 50 -9.15 4.13 1.44
C VAL A 50 -7.95 3.31 1.92
N GLY A 51 -8.03 1.99 1.75
CA GLY A 51 -7.19 1.07 2.50
C GLY A 51 -5.71 1.18 2.12
N ASP A 52 -4.85 1.00 3.10
CA ASP A 52 -3.41 0.77 2.92
C ASP A 52 -3.20 -0.46 2.01
N TRP A 53 -2.51 -0.29 0.87
CA TRP A 53 -2.09 -1.43 0.03
C TRP A 53 -0.58 -1.67 0.17
N GLN A 54 -0.19 -2.93 0.27
CA GLN A 54 1.20 -3.38 0.37
C GLN A 54 1.36 -4.74 -0.33
N ASP A 55 2.50 -4.97 -0.99
CA ASP A 55 2.88 -6.26 -1.56
C ASP A 55 4.39 -6.47 -1.46
N ASN A 56 4.78 -7.60 -0.85
CA ASN A 56 6.16 -8.04 -0.71
C ASN A 56 6.39 -9.43 -1.34
N PHE A 57 5.46 -9.91 -2.17
CA PHE A 57 5.55 -11.13 -2.99
C PHE A 57 5.70 -12.48 -2.25
N ASP A 58 5.98 -12.50 -0.95
CA ASP A 58 6.19 -13.69 -0.10
C ASP A 58 5.03 -14.68 -0.03
N SER A 59 3.82 -14.25 -0.37
CA SER A 59 2.65 -15.12 -0.36
C SER A 59 2.42 -15.85 -1.69
N TYR A 60 3.21 -15.53 -2.73
CA TYR A 60 3.01 -16.01 -4.09
C TYR A 60 3.94 -17.18 -4.43
N ALA A 61 3.52 -18.05 -5.35
CA ALA A 61 4.38 -19.09 -5.89
C ALA A 61 5.46 -18.50 -6.82
N LEU A 62 6.64 -19.11 -6.85
CA LEU A 62 7.70 -18.77 -7.80
C LEU A 62 7.23 -18.97 -9.24
N GLY A 63 7.61 -18.05 -10.14
CA GLY A 63 7.22 -18.04 -11.55
C GLY A 63 6.43 -16.80 -11.96
N GLY A 64 5.82 -16.84 -13.15
CA GLY A 64 5.09 -15.70 -13.71
C GLY A 64 3.82 -15.34 -12.91
N ILE A 65 3.60 -14.05 -12.67
CA ILE A 65 2.64 -13.59 -11.64
C ILE A 65 1.27 -13.16 -12.18
N HIS A 66 0.95 -13.53 -13.42
CA HIS A 66 -0.27 -13.08 -14.09
C HIS A 66 -1.54 -13.59 -13.40
N GLY A 67 -2.40 -12.66 -12.97
CA GLY A 67 -3.61 -12.95 -12.22
C GLY A 67 -3.38 -13.25 -10.73
N VAL A 68 -2.16 -13.03 -10.22
CA VAL A 68 -1.79 -13.25 -8.81
C VAL A 68 -1.69 -11.90 -8.10
N GLY A 69 -2.31 -11.75 -6.93
CA GLY A 69 -2.16 -10.53 -6.11
C GLY A 69 -2.79 -9.25 -6.67
N GLY A 70 -3.43 -9.31 -7.85
CA GLY A 70 -3.85 -8.11 -8.61
C GLY A 70 -2.89 -7.74 -9.74
N TRP A 71 -1.76 -8.44 -9.87
CA TRP A 71 -0.80 -8.25 -10.95
C TRP A 71 -1.26 -8.85 -12.27
N LYS A 72 -0.99 -8.11 -13.34
CA LYS A 72 -1.11 -8.55 -14.74
C LYS A 72 0.06 -8.00 -15.54
N GLY A 73 0.08 -8.29 -16.84
CA GLY A 73 0.95 -7.58 -17.78
C GLY A 73 0.12 -6.53 -18.50
N TRP A 74 0.79 -5.55 -19.11
CA TRP A 74 0.16 -4.52 -19.92
C TRP A 74 -0.85 -5.09 -20.93
N ASP A 75 -1.96 -4.37 -21.13
CA ASP A 75 -3.13 -4.79 -21.91
C ASP A 75 -3.68 -6.17 -21.51
N ASN A 76 -3.53 -6.52 -20.23
CA ASN A 76 -3.82 -7.84 -19.65
C ASN A 76 -3.06 -9.00 -20.35
N SER A 77 -1.88 -8.73 -20.91
CA SER A 77 -1.05 -9.73 -21.59
C SER A 77 -0.22 -10.54 -20.59
N ALA A 78 -0.53 -11.84 -20.45
CA ALA A 78 0.24 -12.75 -19.60
C ALA A 78 1.73 -12.86 -19.99
N ALA A 79 2.06 -12.65 -21.27
CA ALA A 79 3.44 -12.67 -21.76
C ALA A 79 4.26 -11.43 -21.34
N ALA A 80 3.59 -10.35 -20.89
CA ALA A 80 4.22 -9.13 -20.41
C ALA A 80 4.35 -9.09 -18.88
N THR A 81 3.81 -10.05 -18.13
CA THR A 81 3.86 -10.00 -16.66
C THR A 81 5.27 -10.32 -16.12
N GLY A 82 5.60 -9.80 -14.93
CA GLY A 82 6.82 -10.15 -14.19
C GLY A 82 6.79 -11.55 -13.55
N PHE A 83 7.86 -11.87 -12.82
CA PHE A 83 8.07 -13.18 -12.18
C PHE A 83 8.37 -13.02 -10.69
N VAL A 84 7.75 -13.79 -9.81
CA VAL A 84 8.23 -13.92 -8.42
C VAL A 84 9.45 -14.86 -8.41
N VAL A 85 10.51 -14.43 -7.72
CA VAL A 85 11.77 -15.14 -7.54
C VAL A 85 12.21 -15.13 -6.07
N ASP A 86 13.06 -16.09 -5.71
CA ASP A 86 13.74 -16.21 -4.41
C ASP A 86 15.26 -15.98 -4.50
N SER A 87 15.78 -15.72 -5.70
CA SER A 87 17.22 -15.52 -5.96
C SER A 87 17.78 -14.22 -5.34
N ILE A 88 16.90 -13.25 -5.10
CA ILE A 88 17.17 -12.02 -4.36
C ILE A 88 15.85 -11.47 -3.81
N SER A 89 15.91 -10.81 -2.65
CA SER A 89 14.78 -10.15 -2.00
C SER A 89 15.28 -9.06 -1.03
N ARG A 90 14.39 -8.15 -0.62
CA ARG A 90 14.63 -7.11 0.39
C ARG A 90 14.04 -7.55 1.72
N SER A 91 12.76 -7.91 1.72
CA SER A 91 12.15 -8.66 2.82
C SER A 91 12.27 -10.15 2.50
N ALA A 92 12.61 -10.97 3.50
CA ALA A 92 12.78 -12.40 3.27
C ALA A 92 11.39 -13.04 3.17
N LEU A 93 11.05 -13.73 2.09
CA LEU A 93 11.92 -14.50 1.19
C LEU A 93 12.00 -14.05 -0.27
N GLN A 94 10.98 -13.39 -0.84
CA GLN A 94 10.77 -13.31 -2.29
C GLN A 94 10.80 -11.88 -2.84
N SER A 95 10.94 -11.72 -4.16
CA SER A 95 10.73 -10.43 -4.83
C SER A 95 10.20 -10.62 -6.26
N GLN A 96 9.78 -9.53 -6.91
CA GLN A 96 9.38 -9.52 -8.31
C GLN A 96 10.55 -9.14 -9.22
N GLN A 97 10.90 -10.02 -10.15
CA GLN A 97 11.84 -9.75 -11.24
C GLN A 97 11.09 -9.25 -12.49
N VAL A 98 11.61 -8.20 -13.13
CA VAL A 98 11.21 -7.76 -14.48
C VAL A 98 12.43 -7.70 -15.38
N TYR A 99 12.31 -8.20 -16.62
CA TYR A 99 13.40 -8.22 -17.60
C TYR A 99 12.84 -8.38 -19.03
N GLY A 100 13.64 -8.06 -20.05
CA GLY A 100 13.23 -8.27 -21.44
C GLY A 100 11.92 -7.53 -21.76
N ALA A 101 10.91 -8.24 -22.28
CA ALA A 101 9.62 -7.67 -22.65
C ALA A 101 8.62 -7.52 -21.47
N THR A 102 9.04 -7.70 -20.21
CA THR A 102 8.15 -7.47 -19.06
C THR A 102 7.69 -6.01 -18.99
N ASP A 103 6.39 -5.85 -18.78
CA ASP A 103 5.61 -4.62 -18.63
C ASP A 103 4.51 -4.97 -17.63
N SER A 104 4.87 -4.94 -16.33
CA SER A 104 4.10 -5.59 -15.26
C SER A 104 3.29 -4.57 -14.47
N VAL A 105 1.97 -4.71 -14.50
CA VAL A 105 1.01 -3.71 -14.02
C VAL A 105 0.25 -4.23 -12.79
N HIS A 106 0.05 -3.36 -11.80
CA HIS A 106 -0.93 -3.57 -10.73
C HIS A 106 -1.85 -2.34 -10.65
N GLU A 107 -3.16 -2.57 -10.73
CA GLU A 107 -4.18 -1.51 -10.74
C GLU A 107 -4.64 -1.11 -9.34
N TYR A 108 -5.07 0.14 -9.20
CA TYR A 108 -5.59 0.72 -7.96
C TYR A 108 -6.97 1.34 -8.21
N SER A 109 -7.80 1.37 -7.17
CA SER A 109 -9.11 2.03 -7.22
C SER A 109 -9.46 2.67 -5.88
N GLY A 110 -10.22 3.76 -5.91
CA GLY A 110 -10.63 4.52 -4.72
C GLY A 110 -9.68 5.64 -4.28
N TYR A 111 -8.46 5.69 -4.80
CA TYR A 111 -7.45 6.71 -4.48
C TYR A 111 -7.66 7.99 -5.31
N THR A 112 -8.72 8.75 -5.02
CA THR A 112 -9.14 9.94 -5.80
C THR A 112 -9.08 11.28 -5.03
N SER A 113 -8.60 11.25 -3.80
CA SER A 113 -8.37 12.45 -2.96
C SER A 113 -7.36 12.12 -1.85
N GLY A 114 -6.95 13.13 -1.08
CA GLY A 114 -6.01 12.99 0.02
C GLY A 114 -4.54 12.93 -0.39
N ARG A 115 -3.67 12.78 0.62
CA ARG A 115 -2.22 12.68 0.45
C ARG A 115 -1.74 11.26 0.72
N TRP A 116 -0.86 10.78 -0.15
CA TRP A 116 -0.39 9.40 -0.24
C TRP A 116 1.13 9.35 -0.35
N ILE A 117 1.71 8.24 0.10
CA ILE A 117 3.10 7.87 -0.16
C ILE A 117 3.06 6.55 -0.91
N TYR A 118 3.53 6.56 -2.16
CA TYR A 118 3.87 5.34 -2.87
C TYR A 118 5.35 5.03 -2.67
N THR A 119 5.68 3.78 -2.36
CA THR A 119 7.07 3.30 -2.29
C THR A 119 7.20 1.98 -3.04
N ALA A 120 8.27 1.83 -3.81
CA ALA A 120 8.75 0.55 -4.33
C ALA A 120 10.25 0.47 -4.08
N TYR A 121 10.75 -0.58 -3.44
CA TYR A 121 12.19 -0.78 -3.37
C TYR A 121 12.66 -1.49 -4.62
N GLN A 122 13.69 -0.95 -5.25
CA GLN A 122 14.28 -1.46 -6.49
C GLN A 122 15.70 -1.96 -6.21
N TYR A 123 16.08 -3.08 -6.82
CA TYR A 123 17.46 -3.54 -6.91
C TYR A 123 17.88 -3.60 -8.39
N ILE A 124 18.91 -2.83 -8.72
CA ILE A 124 19.57 -2.87 -10.02
C ILE A 124 20.89 -3.66 -9.86
N PRO A 125 21.09 -4.79 -10.57
CA PRO A 125 22.34 -5.55 -10.51
C PRO A 125 23.56 -4.77 -11.02
N GLU A 126 24.74 -5.15 -10.52
CA GLU A 126 26.00 -4.79 -11.17
C GLU A 126 26.01 -5.37 -12.59
N GLY A 127 26.37 -4.55 -13.59
CA GLY A 127 26.31 -4.94 -15.00
C GLY A 127 24.94 -4.80 -15.67
N PHE A 128 23.97 -4.13 -15.03
CA PHE A 128 22.70 -3.77 -15.67
C PHE A 128 22.90 -3.10 -17.04
N SER A 129 22.07 -3.48 -18.02
CA SER A 129 22.14 -3.07 -19.41
C SER A 129 20.74 -2.80 -19.98
N GLY A 130 20.63 -1.76 -20.83
CA GLY A 130 19.38 -1.30 -21.41
C GLY A 130 18.80 -0.09 -20.68
N THR A 131 17.49 0.09 -20.74
CA THR A 131 16.76 1.10 -19.97
C THR A 131 15.48 0.48 -19.47
N SER A 132 15.24 0.51 -18.16
CA SER A 132 13.98 0.10 -17.52
C SER A 132 13.30 1.32 -16.91
N TYR A 133 12.00 1.23 -16.68
CA TYR A 133 11.16 2.31 -16.16
C TYR A 133 10.43 1.89 -14.88
N PHE A 134 10.27 2.85 -13.98
CA PHE A 134 9.24 2.84 -12.95
C PHE A 134 8.17 3.86 -13.34
N ILE A 135 6.93 3.42 -13.43
CA ILE A 135 5.80 4.21 -13.93
C ILE A 135 4.66 4.21 -12.91
N MET A 136 3.96 5.34 -12.82
CA MET A 136 2.64 5.42 -12.20
C MET A 136 1.66 6.15 -13.11
N LEU A 137 0.49 5.56 -13.31
CA LEU A 137 -0.57 6.09 -14.13
C LEU A 137 -1.69 6.64 -13.26
N ASN A 138 -2.24 7.79 -13.65
CA ASN A 138 -3.50 8.28 -13.08
C ASN A 138 -4.71 7.67 -13.78
N THR A 139 -4.55 7.25 -15.05
CA THR A 139 -5.56 6.56 -15.83
C THR A 139 -4.91 5.38 -16.53
N TYR A 140 -5.38 4.17 -16.25
CA TYR A 140 -4.97 2.95 -16.94
C TYR A 140 -6.22 2.14 -17.32
N THR A 141 -6.20 1.57 -18.52
CA THR A 141 -7.22 0.70 -19.11
C THR A 141 -6.52 -0.27 -20.07
N ASP A 142 -7.04 -1.49 -20.18
CA ASP A 142 -6.49 -2.50 -21.09
C ASP A 142 -6.98 -2.33 -22.55
N VAL A 143 -6.18 -2.84 -23.48
CA VAL A 143 -6.46 -3.10 -24.91
C VAL A 143 -6.52 -1.85 -25.79
N VAL A 144 -7.30 -0.84 -25.43
CA VAL A 144 -7.35 0.45 -26.14
C VAL A 144 -7.66 1.57 -25.14
N GLY A 145 -6.71 2.49 -24.97
CA GLY A 145 -6.80 3.61 -24.03
C GLY A 145 -7.93 4.63 -24.29
N PRO A 146 -7.95 5.75 -23.55
CA PRO A 146 -6.76 6.49 -23.15
C PRO A 146 -6.17 6.10 -21.79
N ASN A 147 -4.86 5.83 -21.79
CA ASN A 147 -4.04 5.77 -20.58
C ASN A 147 -3.34 7.13 -20.39
N ASN A 148 -3.02 7.51 -19.15
CA ASN A 148 -2.37 8.78 -18.83
C ASN A 148 -1.38 8.61 -17.67
N TRP A 149 -0.14 9.03 -17.92
CA TRP A 149 1.01 8.82 -17.04
C TRP A 149 1.26 10.07 -16.18
N SER A 150 1.36 9.87 -14.87
CA SER A 150 1.80 10.90 -13.92
C SER A 150 3.31 10.81 -13.66
N VAL A 151 3.85 9.58 -13.56
CA VAL A 151 5.26 9.30 -13.31
C VAL A 151 5.82 8.43 -14.42
N GLN A 152 7.00 8.80 -14.95
CA GLN A 152 7.83 7.95 -15.79
C GLN A 152 9.29 8.22 -15.47
N VAL A 153 9.90 7.30 -14.72
CA VAL A 153 11.29 7.39 -14.25
C VAL A 153 12.12 6.34 -14.97
N ALA A 154 13.06 6.79 -15.79
CA ALA A 154 13.96 5.97 -16.60
C ALA A 154 15.26 5.65 -15.84
N PHE A 155 15.70 4.40 -15.89
CA PHE A 155 17.00 3.92 -15.38
C PHE A 155 17.85 3.48 -16.57
N ASN A 156 18.77 4.34 -17.04
CA ASN A 156 19.43 4.16 -18.33
C ASN A 156 20.92 3.80 -18.18
N SER A 157 21.28 2.56 -18.55
CA SER A 157 22.64 2.04 -18.39
C SER A 157 23.69 2.73 -19.24
N SER A 158 23.31 3.41 -20.33
CA SER A 158 24.25 4.12 -21.22
C SER A 158 24.70 5.46 -20.64
N THR A 159 23.89 6.07 -19.78
CA THR A 159 24.21 7.34 -19.10
C THR A 159 24.61 7.13 -17.63
N GLY A 160 24.21 6.01 -17.02
CA GLY A 160 24.37 5.77 -15.58
C GLY A 160 23.38 6.56 -14.71
N LEU A 161 22.33 7.13 -15.31
CA LEU A 161 21.39 8.04 -14.64
C LEU A 161 20.01 7.41 -14.44
N VAL A 162 19.43 7.70 -13.28
CA VAL A 162 17.98 7.74 -13.11
C VAL A 162 17.49 9.14 -13.51
N ALA A 163 16.43 9.23 -14.31
CA ALA A 163 15.86 10.50 -14.76
C ALA A 163 14.34 10.42 -14.80
N ASN A 164 13.66 11.49 -14.35
CA ASN A 164 12.23 11.65 -14.62
C ASN A 164 12.06 12.30 -15.99
N GLU A 165 11.29 11.66 -16.86
CA GLU A 165 11.06 12.12 -18.25
C GLU A 165 9.84 13.05 -18.37
N GLY A 166 9.05 13.21 -17.29
CA GLY A 166 7.91 14.12 -17.24
C GLY A 166 8.27 15.60 -17.05
N ALA A 167 7.25 16.46 -16.96
CA ALA A 167 7.41 17.92 -17.00
C ALA A 167 8.30 18.53 -15.90
N GLY A 168 8.44 17.86 -14.74
CA GLY A 168 9.35 18.29 -13.67
C GLY A 168 10.85 18.07 -13.99
N GLY A 169 11.16 17.17 -14.95
CA GLY A 169 12.52 16.77 -15.29
C GLY A 169 13.29 16.21 -14.09
N GLY A 170 14.61 16.41 -14.08
CA GLY A 170 15.50 15.99 -12.97
C GLY A 170 16.17 14.64 -13.21
N SER A 171 17.43 14.52 -12.79
CA SER A 171 18.22 13.30 -12.90
C SER A 171 19.33 13.23 -11.85
N MET A 172 19.74 12.01 -11.50
CA MET A 172 20.90 11.72 -10.64
C MET A 172 21.49 10.36 -11.02
N PRO A 173 22.70 9.99 -10.57
CA PRO A 173 23.22 8.63 -10.77
C PRO A 173 22.30 7.59 -10.12
N TYR A 174 21.98 6.51 -10.84
CA TYR A 174 21.32 5.35 -10.20
C TYR A 174 22.34 4.51 -9.42
N VAL A 175 21.84 3.72 -8.47
CA VAL A 175 22.66 2.87 -7.60
C VAL A 175 22.49 1.40 -8.01
N THR A 176 23.60 0.66 -8.08
CA THR A 176 23.62 -0.79 -8.28
C THR A 176 23.99 -1.56 -7.02
N GLY A 177 23.67 -2.84 -6.96
CA GLY A 177 24.18 -3.76 -5.94
C GLY A 177 23.54 -3.64 -4.54
N ARG A 178 22.53 -2.78 -4.39
CA ARG A 178 21.69 -2.71 -3.17
C ARG A 178 20.26 -2.29 -3.49
N TRP A 179 19.35 -2.61 -2.58
CA TRP A 179 17.98 -2.11 -2.60
C TRP A 179 17.94 -0.62 -2.27
N VAL A 180 17.18 0.14 -3.06
CA VAL A 180 16.94 1.57 -2.88
C VAL A 180 15.46 1.91 -3.09
N PRO A 181 14.85 2.81 -2.30
CA PRO A 181 13.47 3.23 -2.51
C PRO A 181 13.37 4.16 -3.72
N VAL A 182 12.45 3.83 -4.62
CA VAL A 182 11.73 4.81 -5.46
C VAL A 182 10.48 5.21 -4.66
N ARG A 183 10.29 6.49 -4.40
CA ARG A 183 9.15 7.00 -3.59
C ARG A 183 8.46 8.16 -4.30
N CYS A 184 7.13 8.14 -4.30
CA CYS A 184 6.32 9.26 -4.76
C CYS A 184 5.47 9.77 -3.60
N ASP A 185 5.70 11.02 -3.18
CA ASP A 185 4.79 11.74 -2.29
C ASP A 185 3.74 12.42 -3.18
N ILE A 186 2.48 12.01 -3.06
CA ILE A 186 1.39 12.41 -3.94
C ILE A 186 0.34 13.13 -3.11
N ASN A 187 -0.07 14.33 -3.51
CA ASN A 187 -1.16 15.07 -2.86
C ASN A 187 -2.26 15.37 -3.87
N LEU A 188 -3.31 14.55 -3.85
CA LEU A 188 -4.44 14.67 -4.79
C LEU A 188 -5.36 15.85 -4.44
N ASP A 189 -5.30 16.39 -3.22
CA ASP A 189 -6.12 17.55 -2.81
C ASP A 189 -5.55 18.88 -3.34
N THR A 190 -4.25 18.94 -3.63
CA THR A 190 -3.52 20.13 -4.11
C THR A 190 -2.87 19.93 -5.49
N ASP A 191 -3.00 18.73 -6.06
CA ASP A 191 -2.35 18.30 -7.31
C ASP A 191 -0.81 18.38 -7.25
N GLU A 192 -0.18 17.91 -6.17
CA GLU A 192 1.29 17.91 -6.00
C GLU A 192 1.88 16.50 -6.16
N LEU A 193 3.09 16.42 -6.73
CA LEU A 193 3.86 15.19 -6.89
C LEU A 193 5.36 15.49 -6.66
N ASP A 194 5.94 14.90 -5.62
CA ASP A 194 7.39 14.82 -5.43
C ASP A 194 7.87 13.38 -5.66
N ILE A 195 8.92 13.21 -6.46
CA ILE A 195 9.56 11.92 -6.74
C ILE A 195 10.93 11.89 -6.07
N TYR A 196 11.22 10.83 -5.31
CA TYR A 196 12.48 10.60 -4.64
C TYR A 196 13.12 9.30 -5.09
N TYR A 197 14.46 9.28 -5.16
CA TYR A 197 15.27 8.10 -5.39
C TYR A 197 16.38 8.02 -4.34
N ASP A 198 16.54 6.86 -3.70
CA ASP A 198 17.48 6.67 -2.57
C ASP A 198 17.31 7.74 -1.45
N ASN A 199 16.07 8.19 -1.26
CA ASN A 199 15.66 9.27 -0.35
C ASN A 199 16.11 10.69 -0.74
N ALA A 200 16.80 10.89 -1.86
CA ALA A 200 17.07 12.20 -2.44
C ALA A 200 15.92 12.63 -3.38
N LEU A 201 15.58 13.92 -3.38
CA LEU A 201 14.57 14.47 -4.30
C LEU A 201 15.09 14.39 -5.74
N LEU A 202 14.36 13.70 -6.61
CA LEU A 202 14.63 13.59 -8.05
C LEU A 202 13.90 14.68 -8.83
N SER A 203 12.62 14.91 -8.52
CA SER A 203 11.74 15.81 -9.26
C SER A 203 10.59 16.31 -8.38
N SER A 204 10.09 17.51 -8.69
CA SER A 204 8.81 18.05 -8.19
C SER A 204 7.97 18.51 -9.37
N SER A 205 6.69 18.14 -9.40
CA SER A 205 5.71 18.56 -10.42
C SER A 205 4.29 18.51 -9.86
N THR A 206 3.28 18.62 -10.72
CA THR A 206 1.90 18.26 -10.36
C THR A 206 1.59 16.80 -10.72
N TRP A 207 0.57 16.21 -10.12
CA TRP A 207 0.16 14.82 -10.39
C TRP A 207 -0.54 14.70 -11.75
N THR A 208 -1.51 15.56 -12.04
CA THR A 208 -2.22 15.60 -13.34
C THR A 208 -1.35 16.14 -14.48
N GLY A 209 -0.35 16.97 -14.16
CA GLY A 209 0.54 17.62 -15.11
C GLY A 209 1.87 16.89 -15.34
N GLY A 210 2.05 15.68 -14.81
CA GLY A 210 3.32 14.95 -14.72
C GLY A 210 3.94 14.54 -16.07
N MET A 211 3.84 13.25 -16.43
CA MET A 211 4.46 12.74 -17.66
C MET A 211 3.68 13.11 -18.92
N SER A 212 2.39 12.74 -18.99
CA SER A 212 1.56 13.03 -20.18
C SER A 212 0.91 14.41 -20.15
N GLY A 213 0.69 14.95 -18.94
CA GLY A 213 -0.15 16.12 -18.71
C GLY A 213 -1.65 15.85 -18.90
N GLY A 214 -2.48 16.75 -18.38
CA GLY A 214 -3.94 16.69 -18.54
C GLY A 214 -4.62 15.44 -17.94
N GLY A 215 -3.97 14.80 -16.96
CA GLY A 215 -4.46 13.59 -16.29
C GLY A 215 -5.57 13.86 -15.26
N ALA A 216 -5.92 12.82 -14.50
CA ALA A 216 -6.95 12.84 -13.47
C ALA A 216 -6.37 12.84 -12.04
N LEU A 217 -7.13 13.36 -11.07
CA LEU A 217 -6.86 13.19 -9.64
C LEU A 217 -7.31 11.78 -9.20
N ASN A 218 -6.52 10.79 -9.62
CA ASN A 218 -6.71 9.38 -9.32
C ASN A 218 -5.33 8.70 -9.34
N ILE A 219 -5.08 7.73 -8.46
CA ILE A 219 -3.97 6.77 -8.61
C ILE A 219 -4.57 5.51 -9.24
N GLY A 220 -4.21 5.23 -10.49
CA GLY A 220 -4.84 4.20 -11.32
C GLY A 220 -4.03 2.91 -11.44
N ALA A 221 -2.71 3.00 -11.56
CA ALA A 221 -1.82 1.83 -11.60
C ALA A 221 -0.36 2.17 -11.28
N VAL A 222 0.39 1.15 -10.84
CA VAL A 222 1.85 1.09 -10.99
C VAL A 222 2.17 0.22 -12.21
N ASP A 223 3.24 0.56 -12.90
CA ASP A 223 3.79 -0.19 -14.03
C ASP A 223 5.32 -0.32 -13.85
N LEU A 224 5.79 -1.57 -13.96
CA LEU A 224 7.18 -1.98 -13.84
C LEU A 224 7.68 -2.49 -15.20
N PHE A 225 8.07 -1.55 -16.06
CA PHE A 225 8.44 -1.82 -17.44
C PHE A 225 9.95 -2.07 -17.60
N ALA A 226 10.31 -3.26 -18.07
CA ALA A 226 11.69 -3.65 -18.31
C ALA A 226 12.26 -3.10 -19.62
N ASN A 227 11.42 -2.78 -20.62
CA ASN A 227 11.82 -2.18 -21.91
C ASN A 227 13.09 -2.83 -22.54
N ASN A 228 13.08 -4.16 -22.64
CA ASN A 228 14.16 -4.98 -23.18
C ASN A 228 15.51 -4.91 -22.42
N ALA A 229 15.52 -4.34 -21.21
CA ALA A 229 16.69 -4.34 -20.34
C ALA A 229 16.96 -5.72 -19.70
N SER A 230 18.18 -5.89 -19.20
CA SER A 230 18.51 -6.96 -18.24
C SER A 230 17.74 -6.80 -16.93
N SER A 231 17.64 -7.87 -16.14
CA SER A 231 16.83 -7.91 -14.93
C SER A 231 17.05 -6.74 -13.96
N VAL A 232 15.92 -6.18 -13.51
CA VAL A 232 15.81 -5.41 -12.26
C VAL A 232 14.75 -6.07 -11.38
N TYR A 233 14.82 -5.81 -10.08
CA TYR A 233 13.95 -6.45 -9.10
C TYR A 233 13.22 -5.39 -8.27
N TYR A 234 11.99 -5.69 -7.88
CA TYR A 234 11.14 -4.85 -7.05
C TYR A 234 10.62 -5.64 -5.85
N ASP A 235 10.58 -5.00 -4.68
CA ASP A 235 10.12 -5.60 -3.42
C ASP A 235 9.59 -4.51 -2.46
N ASP A 236 8.84 -4.93 -1.45
CA ASP A 236 8.20 -4.09 -0.42
C ASP A 236 7.47 -2.88 -1.03
N LEU A 237 6.58 -3.14 -2.01
CA LEU A 237 5.75 -2.10 -2.60
C LEU A 237 4.64 -1.70 -1.63
N SER A 238 4.31 -0.41 -1.60
CA SER A 238 3.27 0.12 -0.73
C SER A 238 2.63 1.39 -1.29
N LEU A 239 1.34 1.54 -1.06
CA LEU A 239 0.57 2.77 -1.25
C LEU A 239 -0.16 3.06 0.06
N LEU A 240 0.38 4.00 0.84
CA LEU A 240 -0.05 4.29 2.20
C LEU A 240 -0.52 5.74 2.34
N PRO A 241 -1.51 6.04 3.20
CA PRO A 241 -1.93 7.40 3.46
C PRO A 241 -0.80 8.17 4.16
N PHE A 242 -0.60 9.43 3.79
CA PHE A 242 0.34 10.31 4.47
C PHE A 242 -0.19 10.63 5.88
N THR A 243 0.30 9.91 6.88
CA THR A 243 -0.02 10.16 8.27
C THR A 243 0.97 11.16 8.86
N VAL A 244 0.50 12.37 9.14
CA VAL A 244 1.18 13.23 10.11
C VAL A 244 1.02 12.52 11.46
N ILE A 245 2.07 11.84 11.93
CA ILE A 245 2.13 11.43 13.34
C ILE A 245 2.18 12.74 14.14
N PRO A 246 1.13 13.10 14.90
CA PRO A 246 1.23 14.28 15.75
C PRO A 246 2.31 13.98 16.79
N GLU A 247 3.34 14.82 16.88
CA GLU A 247 4.28 14.70 17.99
C GLU A 247 3.51 14.63 19.32
N PRO A 248 3.97 13.84 20.30
CA PRO A 248 3.26 13.69 21.57
C PRO A 248 3.02 15.03 22.30
N ALA A 249 3.80 16.07 21.98
CA ALA A 249 3.55 17.45 22.42
C ALA A 249 2.22 18.03 21.90
N ALA A 250 1.86 17.82 20.63
CA ALA A 250 0.63 18.36 20.03
C ALA A 250 -0.64 17.76 20.66
N ALA A 251 -0.62 16.45 20.96
CA ALA A 251 -1.70 15.77 21.69
C ALA A 251 -1.88 16.31 23.12
N ALA A 252 -0.78 16.67 23.81
CA ALA A 252 -0.82 17.19 25.17
C ALA A 252 -1.47 18.58 25.28
N PHE A 253 -1.29 19.46 24.28
CA PHE A 253 -1.88 20.80 24.31
C PHE A 253 -3.41 20.80 24.21
N ALA A 254 -3.99 19.85 23.47
CA ALA A 254 -5.46 19.66 23.42
C ALA A 254 -6.04 19.25 24.78
N ALA A 255 -5.33 18.41 25.55
CA ALA A 255 -5.75 17.96 26.88
C ALA A 255 -5.59 19.05 27.96
N LEU A 256 -4.58 19.93 27.85
CA LEU A 256 -4.35 21.00 28.83
C LEU A 256 -5.27 22.22 28.67
N GLY A 257 -5.77 22.48 27.45
CA GLY A 257 -6.72 23.57 27.18
C GLY A 257 -8.04 23.45 27.94
N THR A 258 -8.51 22.22 28.22
CA THR A 258 -9.78 21.98 28.92
C THR A 258 -9.66 22.06 30.44
N LEU A 259 -8.51 21.70 31.04
CA LEU A 259 -8.26 21.88 32.47
C LEU A 259 -8.03 23.35 32.87
N GLY A 260 -7.45 24.17 31.98
CA GLY A 260 -7.22 25.59 32.24
C GLY A 260 -8.52 26.39 32.48
N ALA A 261 -9.60 26.02 31.78
CA ALA A 261 -10.90 26.70 31.87
C ALA A 261 -11.65 26.42 33.19
N LEU A 262 -11.45 25.26 33.82
CA LEU A 262 -12.18 24.91 35.06
C LEU A 262 -11.64 25.56 36.34
N ARG A 263 -10.42 26.12 36.33
CA ARG A 263 -9.79 26.64 37.57
C ARG A 263 -10.02 28.13 37.84
N ARG A 264 -10.75 28.86 36.97
CA ARG A 264 -11.04 30.31 37.12
C ARG A 264 -12.48 30.65 37.57
N ARG A 265 -13.24 29.68 38.07
CA ARG A 265 -14.51 29.93 38.80
C ARG A 265 -14.47 29.36 40.22
N ARG A 266 -13.73 30.02 41.11
CA ARG A 266 -13.98 30.01 42.57
C ARG A 266 -13.22 31.14 43.28
N ARG A 267 -14.01 32.15 43.66
CA ARG A 267 -13.64 33.37 44.43
C ARG A 267 -12.85 34.40 43.63
#